data_AF-A0A2N5LK27-F1
#
_entry.id   AF-A0A2N5LK27-F1
#
_cell.length_a   1.000
_cell.length_b   1.000
_cell.length_c   1.000
_cell.angle_alpha   90.00
_cell.angle_beta   90.00
_cell.angle_gamma   90.00
#
_symmetry.space_group_name_H-M   'P 1'
#
loop_
_entity.id
_entity.type
_entity.pdbx_description
1 polymer ?
#
loop_
_entity_poly.entity_id
_entity_poly.type
_entity_poly.pdbx_seq_one_letter_code
_entity_poly.pdbx_strand_id
1 'polypeptide(L)'
;MLRLSIPSVAASCGFLLFTCGMVGQVHADSMSMLIAQKSIQPTTNMSYRYPEIQRSAPTVVPAFLSGNYDNVDSEYLPLLSNAETQSSMAAREVVSTARKMALNERTIIQGGCWDYLNAVFNRAGVSRNTIHKGTYAQGPYASSSEIEAGDWLYYINHGYNGVEHSGLFVGWVDERAKQALILSYAGENRREPARYRVYDLSNVYQIMRPSV
;
A
#
# COMPACT_ATOMS: atom_id res chain seq x y z
N MET A 1 -54.18 23.66 36.10
CA MET A 1 -54.41 22.90 37.36
C MET A 1 -54.99 21.55 36.93
N LEU A 2 -54.54 20.34 37.29
CA LEU A 2 -53.83 19.78 38.45
C LEU A 2 -53.00 18.53 38.04
N ARG A 3 -51.76 18.46 38.56
CA ARG A 3 -51.04 17.35 39.25
C ARG A 3 -51.15 15.86 38.81
N LEU A 4 -49.97 15.34 38.42
CA LEU A 4 -49.18 14.20 38.97
C LEU A 4 -49.87 12.94 39.51
N SER A 5 -49.34 11.76 39.12
CA SER A 5 -48.88 10.74 40.08
C SER A 5 -47.93 9.70 39.46
N ILE A 6 -46.82 9.48 40.16
CA ILE A 6 -45.77 8.46 40.00
C ILE A 6 -46.07 7.33 41.01
N PRO A 7 -45.53 6.11 40.82
CA PRO A 7 -44.98 5.40 41.98
C PRO A 7 -43.50 5.02 41.78
N SER A 8 -42.71 5.40 42.79
CA SER A 8 -41.37 4.93 43.07
C SER A 8 -41.41 3.57 43.74
N VAL A 9 -40.45 2.70 43.43
CA VAL A 9 -39.99 1.67 44.37
C VAL A 9 -38.47 1.75 44.47
N ALA A 10 -38.00 1.90 45.70
CA ALA A 10 -36.60 1.91 46.12
C ALA A 10 -36.21 0.55 46.73
N ALA A 11 -34.98 0.12 46.50
CA ALA A 11 -34.11 -0.69 47.39
C ALA A 11 -32.83 -1.03 46.59
N SER A 12 -31.64 -0.48 46.83
CA SER A 12 -30.77 -0.43 48.02
C SER A 12 -29.93 -1.71 48.25
N CYS A 13 -28.60 -1.47 48.27
CA CYS A 13 -27.50 -2.21 48.93
C CYS A 13 -26.90 -3.47 48.29
N GLY A 14 -25.59 -3.43 48.06
CA GLY A 14 -24.77 -4.60 47.75
C GLY A 14 -23.35 -4.30 47.25
N PHE A 15 -22.57 -3.55 48.03
CA PHE A 15 -21.13 -3.30 47.82
C PHE A 15 -20.34 -4.59 48.09
N LEU A 16 -19.54 -5.08 47.13
CA LEU A 16 -18.48 -6.08 47.41
C LEU A 16 -17.18 -5.66 46.74
N LEU A 17 -16.26 -5.25 47.60
CA LEU A 17 -14.86 -4.95 47.34
C LEU A 17 -14.12 -6.22 46.93
N PHE A 18 -13.43 -6.18 45.78
CA PHE A 18 -12.34 -7.10 45.50
C PHE A 18 -11.02 -6.36 45.78
N THR A 19 -10.39 -6.67 46.90
CA THR A 19 -9.04 -6.23 47.23
C THR A 19 -8.08 -7.41 47.25
N CYS A 20 -6.94 -7.16 46.63
CA CYS A 20 -5.59 -7.61 46.97
C CYS A 20 -5.22 -9.10 46.80
N GLY A 21 -4.18 -9.31 45.99
CA GLY A 21 -3.41 -10.54 45.91
C GLY A 21 -2.12 -10.29 45.13
N MET A 22 -1.23 -9.44 45.67
CA MET A 22 0.16 -9.35 45.21
C MET A 22 0.90 -10.63 45.61
N VAL A 23 1.50 -11.32 44.65
CA VAL A 23 2.40 -12.45 44.90
C VAL A 23 3.81 -12.06 44.50
N GLY A 24 4.65 -11.90 45.53
CA GLY A 24 6.00 -12.47 45.59
C GLY A 24 7.01 -12.04 44.53
N GLN A 25 7.68 -10.93 44.78
CA GLN A 25 9.00 -10.63 44.23
C GLN A 25 10.02 -11.49 44.98
N VAL A 26 10.67 -12.44 44.30
CA VAL A 26 11.80 -13.20 44.87
C VAL A 26 13.09 -12.73 44.22
N HIS A 27 13.85 -12.03 45.03
CA HIS A 27 15.23 -11.61 44.85
C HIS A 27 16.14 -12.83 44.71
N ALA A 28 16.88 -12.91 43.61
CA ALA A 28 17.94 -13.88 43.41
C ALA A 28 19.27 -13.15 43.30
N ASP A 29 19.92 -12.94 44.44
CA ASP A 29 21.35 -12.64 44.50
C ASP A 29 22.13 -13.91 44.86
N SER A 30 23.33 -14.00 44.28
CA SER A 30 24.47 -14.83 44.69
C SER A 30 24.49 -16.29 44.19
N MET A 31 25.34 -16.55 43.19
CA MET A 31 26.54 -17.40 43.35
C MET A 31 27.25 -17.58 42.00
N SER A 32 28.26 -16.75 41.77
CA SER A 32 29.37 -17.05 40.88
C SER A 32 30.20 -18.15 41.53
N MET A 33 30.51 -19.24 40.84
CA MET A 33 31.75 -20.03 40.99
C MET A 33 31.76 -21.19 39.99
N LEU A 34 32.94 -21.46 39.42
CA LEU A 34 33.33 -22.65 38.63
C LEU A 34 32.98 -22.67 37.13
N ILE A 35 33.65 -21.80 36.36
CA ILE A 35 34.11 -22.19 35.02
C ILE A 35 35.63 -22.04 34.99
N ALA A 36 36.30 -23.02 35.62
CA ALA A 36 37.68 -23.33 35.32
C ALA A 36 37.70 -24.75 34.75
N GLN A 37 38.32 -24.86 33.57
CA GLN A 37 38.75 -26.10 32.92
C GLN A 37 37.64 -26.98 32.32
N LYS A 38 37.43 -26.86 31.00
CA LYS A 38 37.90 -27.89 30.05
C LYS A 38 37.76 -27.39 28.62
N SER A 39 38.89 -27.08 28.03
CA SER A 39 39.10 -26.83 26.62
C SER A 39 38.92 -28.11 25.79
N ILE A 40 38.57 -27.90 24.52
CA ILE A 40 38.68 -28.76 23.33
C ILE A 40 37.36 -29.37 22.84
N GLN A 41 36.71 -28.65 21.93
CA GLN A 41 36.03 -29.20 20.75
C GLN A 41 36.23 -28.20 19.58
N PRO A 42 36.79 -28.59 18.43
CA PRO A 42 36.76 -27.76 17.24
C PRO A 42 35.40 -27.94 16.55
N THR A 43 34.46 -27.04 16.79
CA THR A 43 33.27 -26.89 15.95
C THR A 43 33.58 -25.90 14.83
N THR A 44 33.82 -26.43 13.64
CA THR A 44 33.85 -25.64 12.40
C THR A 44 32.46 -25.07 12.14
N ASN A 45 32.17 -23.89 12.69
CA ASN A 45 31.02 -23.10 12.30
C ASN A 45 31.29 -22.48 10.92
N MET A 46 30.88 -23.18 9.85
CA MET A 46 30.65 -22.53 8.56
C MET A 46 29.44 -21.61 8.68
N SER A 47 29.68 -20.37 9.09
CA SER A 47 28.74 -19.27 8.86
C SER A 47 28.75 -18.97 7.36
N TYR A 48 27.77 -19.49 6.64
CA TYR A 48 27.42 -18.96 5.33
C TYR A 48 26.85 -17.55 5.54
N ARG A 49 27.74 -16.56 5.58
CA ARG A 49 27.38 -15.15 5.51
C ARG A 49 27.05 -14.84 4.06
N TYR A 50 25.77 -14.82 3.73
CA TYR A 50 25.31 -14.18 2.50
C TYR A 50 25.82 -12.72 2.51
N PRO A 51 26.45 -12.23 1.44
CA PRO A 51 26.81 -10.82 1.38
C PRO A 51 25.51 -10.02 1.46
N GLU A 52 25.37 -9.19 2.49
CA GLU A 52 24.45 -8.06 2.43
C GLU A 52 24.92 -7.19 1.26
N ILE A 53 24.22 -7.28 0.13
CA ILE A 53 24.34 -6.28 -0.91
C ILE A 53 23.74 -5.01 -0.31
N GLN A 54 24.60 -4.16 0.26
CA GLN A 54 24.27 -2.76 0.50
C GLN A 54 23.88 -2.16 -0.85
N ARG A 55 22.59 -2.14 -1.16
CA ARG A 55 22.04 -1.36 -2.26
C ARG A 55 22.18 0.10 -1.84
N SER A 56 23.36 0.67 -2.05
CA SER A 56 23.54 2.11 -2.03
C SER A 56 22.48 2.72 -2.94
N ALA A 57 21.59 3.54 -2.37
CA ALA A 57 20.61 4.29 -3.14
C ALA A 57 21.36 5.05 -4.24
N PRO A 58 20.90 5.02 -5.50
CA PRO A 58 21.58 5.73 -6.57
C PRO A 58 21.70 7.21 -6.18
N THR A 59 22.94 7.72 -6.13
CA THR A 59 23.24 9.15 -5.88
C THR A 59 22.79 10.03 -7.05
N VAL A 60 22.42 9.41 -8.18
CA VAL A 60 21.88 10.09 -9.36
C VAL A 60 20.36 10.22 -9.18
N VAL A 61 19.91 11.45 -9.02
CA VAL A 61 18.49 11.82 -9.09
C VAL A 61 17.93 11.27 -10.41
N PRO A 62 16.86 10.44 -10.39
CA PRO A 62 16.30 9.89 -11.62
C PRO A 62 16.01 11.00 -12.64
N ALA A 63 16.50 10.86 -13.88
CA ALA A 63 16.43 11.92 -14.89
C ALA A 63 15.01 12.46 -15.11
N PHE A 64 13.98 11.61 -14.92
CA PHE A 64 12.58 12.01 -15.06
C PHE A 64 12.15 13.04 -14.01
N LEU A 65 12.79 13.13 -12.84
CA LEU A 65 12.46 14.14 -11.82
C LEU A 65 12.76 15.57 -12.28
N SER A 66 13.61 15.73 -13.30
CA SER A 66 13.94 17.04 -13.92
C SER A 66 13.13 17.34 -15.18
N GLY A 67 12.27 16.41 -15.61
CA GLY A 67 11.48 16.55 -16.83
C GLY A 67 10.31 17.52 -16.65
N ASN A 68 9.96 18.22 -17.73
CA ASN A 68 8.70 18.95 -17.82
C ASN A 68 7.68 18.09 -18.59
N TYR A 69 6.63 17.65 -17.91
CA TYR A 69 5.61 16.76 -18.47
C TYR A 69 4.25 17.43 -18.45
N ASP A 70 3.48 17.26 -19.51
CA ASP A 70 2.09 17.75 -19.63
C ASP A 70 1.06 16.80 -19.00
N ASN A 71 1.45 15.55 -18.75
CA ASN A 71 0.62 14.47 -18.26
C ASN A 71 0.93 14.03 -16.81
N VAL A 72 1.72 14.80 -16.07
CA VAL A 72 1.91 14.67 -14.62
C VAL A 72 2.31 16.02 -14.03
N ASP A 73 1.70 16.42 -12.93
CA ASP A 73 2.11 17.65 -12.23
C ASP A 73 3.43 17.41 -11.47
N SER A 74 4.37 18.35 -11.57
CA SER A 74 5.73 18.19 -11.05
C SER A 74 5.79 17.90 -9.54
N GLU A 75 4.80 18.36 -8.78
CA GLU A 75 4.65 18.09 -7.34
C GLU A 75 4.50 16.60 -7.00
N TYR A 76 4.03 15.80 -7.96
CA TYR A 76 3.80 14.36 -7.77
C TYR A 76 4.96 13.48 -8.25
N LEU A 77 5.97 14.06 -8.91
CA LEU A 77 7.15 13.32 -9.36
C LEU A 77 7.91 12.63 -8.20
N PRO A 78 8.08 13.24 -7.01
CA PRO A 78 8.66 12.55 -5.86
C PRO A 78 7.86 11.33 -5.40
N LEU A 79 6.52 11.40 -5.44
CA LEU A 79 5.65 10.27 -5.08
C LEU A 79 5.82 9.10 -6.05
N LEU A 80 5.93 9.40 -7.35
CA LEU A 80 6.23 8.40 -8.38
C LEU A 80 7.63 7.77 -8.21
N SER A 81 8.64 8.58 -7.88
CA SER A 81 9.99 8.08 -7.58
C SER A 81 10.02 7.19 -6.33
N ASN A 82 9.25 7.54 -5.30
CA ASN A 82 9.13 6.70 -4.10
C ASN A 82 8.49 5.35 -4.43
N ALA A 83 7.46 5.31 -5.27
CA ALA A 83 6.84 4.07 -5.73
C ALA A 83 7.80 3.17 -6.53
N GLU A 84 8.74 3.72 -7.31
CA GLU A 84 9.77 2.90 -7.97
C GLU A 84 10.83 2.39 -6.99
N THR A 85 11.26 3.24 -6.05
CA THR A 85 12.44 2.96 -5.21
C THR A 85 12.13 2.15 -3.95
N GLN A 86 10.92 2.27 -3.40
CA GLN A 86 10.55 1.71 -2.09
C GLN A 86 9.64 0.49 -2.19
N SER A 87 9.09 0.17 -3.37
CA SER A 87 8.20 -0.97 -3.56
C SER A 87 8.93 -2.30 -3.77
N SER A 88 8.16 -3.39 -3.73
CA SER A 88 8.62 -4.74 -4.10
C SER A 88 9.19 -4.76 -5.53
N MET A 89 9.96 -5.80 -5.87
CA MET A 89 10.55 -5.90 -7.21
C MET A 89 9.48 -5.89 -8.31
N ALA A 90 8.40 -6.68 -8.16
CA ALA A 90 7.32 -6.73 -9.15
C ALA A 90 6.60 -5.38 -9.30
N ALA A 91 6.29 -4.71 -8.19
CA ALA A 91 5.67 -3.39 -8.20
C ALA A 91 6.58 -2.33 -8.84
N ARG A 92 7.88 -2.34 -8.53
CA ARG A 92 8.87 -1.47 -9.16
C ARG A 92 8.89 -1.61 -10.68
N GLU A 93 8.91 -2.83 -11.19
CA GLU A 93 8.93 -3.06 -12.65
C GLU A 93 7.65 -2.53 -13.31
N VAL A 94 6.48 -2.74 -12.70
CA VAL A 94 5.22 -2.20 -13.20
C VAL A 94 5.21 -0.68 -13.18
N VAL A 95 5.55 -0.04 -12.05
CA VAL A 95 5.54 1.43 -11.93
C VAL A 95 6.55 2.06 -12.91
N SER A 96 7.77 1.52 -12.99
CA SER A 96 8.81 2.05 -13.88
C SER A 96 8.45 1.86 -15.35
N THR A 97 7.87 0.72 -15.71
CA THR A 97 7.36 0.46 -17.07
C THR A 97 6.24 1.44 -17.41
N ALA A 98 5.28 1.63 -16.50
CA ALA A 98 4.16 2.53 -16.73
C ALA A 98 4.62 3.98 -16.89
N ARG A 99 5.60 4.43 -16.09
CA ARG A 99 6.23 5.75 -16.22
C ARG A 99 6.91 5.92 -17.56
N LYS A 100 7.74 4.96 -17.99
CA LYS A 100 8.42 5.03 -19.29
C LYS A 100 7.40 5.13 -20.43
N MET A 101 6.37 4.28 -20.39
CA MET A 101 5.30 4.29 -21.38
C MET A 101 4.57 5.64 -21.44
N ALA A 102 4.21 6.20 -20.28
CA ALA A 102 3.42 7.44 -20.21
C ALA A 102 4.24 8.71 -20.49
N LEU A 103 5.41 8.84 -19.86
CA LEU A 103 6.17 10.09 -19.81
C LEU A 103 7.25 10.18 -20.89
N ASN A 104 7.92 9.07 -21.21
CA ASN A 104 9.05 9.06 -22.14
C ASN A 104 8.62 8.67 -23.55
N GLU A 105 7.97 7.51 -23.67
CA GLU A 105 7.56 6.94 -24.96
C GLU A 105 6.29 7.58 -25.50
N ARG A 106 5.51 8.23 -24.63
CA ARG A 106 4.16 8.75 -24.93
C ARG A 106 3.29 7.71 -25.62
N THR A 107 3.34 6.48 -25.11
CA THR A 107 2.65 5.31 -25.66
C THR A 107 1.14 5.56 -25.70
N ILE A 108 0.54 5.25 -26.85
CA ILE A 108 -0.91 5.24 -27.07
C ILE A 108 -1.29 3.81 -27.44
N ILE A 109 -2.29 3.25 -26.73
CA ILE A 109 -2.82 1.90 -26.97
C ILE A 109 -4.25 2.03 -27.46
N GLN A 110 -4.58 1.32 -28.55
CA GLN A 110 -5.97 1.17 -28.98
C GLN A 110 -6.72 0.33 -27.94
N GLY A 111 -7.80 0.87 -27.38
CA GLY A 111 -8.55 0.22 -26.31
C GLY A 111 -8.78 1.16 -25.13
N GLY A 112 -9.20 0.60 -24.00
CA GLY A 112 -9.54 1.36 -22.78
C GLY A 112 -8.43 1.35 -21.73
N CYS A 113 -8.79 1.83 -20.53
CA CYS A 113 -7.93 1.80 -19.34
C CYS A 113 -7.32 0.40 -19.10
N TRP A 114 -8.14 -0.64 -19.29
CA TRP A 114 -7.73 -2.01 -19.10
C TRP A 114 -6.62 -2.45 -20.04
N ASP A 115 -6.75 -2.14 -21.34
CA ASP A 115 -5.77 -2.54 -22.36
C ASP A 115 -4.39 -1.93 -22.09
N TYR A 116 -4.38 -0.67 -21.65
CA TYR A 116 -3.15 0.01 -21.30
C TYR A 116 -2.46 -0.63 -20.10
N LEU A 117 -3.19 -0.91 -19.03
CA LEU A 117 -2.62 -1.60 -17.85
C LEU A 117 -2.19 -3.03 -18.18
N ASN A 118 -2.92 -3.73 -19.05
CA ASN A 118 -2.51 -5.04 -19.53
C ASN A 118 -1.17 -4.96 -20.28
N ALA A 119 -1.01 -3.96 -21.14
CA ALA A 119 0.26 -3.69 -21.83
C ALA A 119 1.40 -3.36 -20.86
N VAL A 120 1.14 -2.57 -19.82
CA VAL A 120 2.13 -2.25 -18.77
C VAL A 120 2.60 -3.54 -18.08
N PHE A 121 1.69 -4.37 -17.59
CA PHE A 121 2.05 -5.61 -16.87
C PHE A 121 2.79 -6.59 -17.77
N ASN A 122 2.36 -6.74 -19.02
CA ASN A 122 3.02 -7.61 -19.99
C ASN A 122 4.45 -7.13 -20.30
N ARG A 123 4.66 -5.83 -20.49
CA ARG A 123 6.00 -5.26 -20.74
C ARG A 123 6.89 -5.31 -19.51
N ALA A 124 6.33 -5.20 -18.32
CA ALA A 124 7.04 -5.38 -17.05
C ALA A 124 7.43 -6.84 -16.80
N GLY A 125 6.84 -7.80 -17.53
CA GLY A 125 7.15 -9.22 -17.39
C GLY A 125 6.70 -9.82 -16.06
N VAL A 126 5.64 -9.28 -15.45
CA VAL A 126 5.13 -9.73 -14.16
C VAL A 126 3.77 -10.40 -14.27
N SER A 127 3.49 -11.30 -13.34
CA SER A 127 2.15 -11.85 -13.13
C SER A 127 1.33 -10.95 -12.21
N ARG A 128 0.06 -11.28 -12.00
CA ARG A 128 -0.84 -10.53 -11.11
C ARG A 128 -1.79 -11.45 -10.34
N ASN A 129 -1.89 -11.22 -9.04
CA ASN A 129 -2.80 -11.94 -8.13
C ASN A 129 -3.99 -11.05 -7.74
N THR A 130 -5.18 -11.62 -7.61
CA THR A 130 -6.33 -10.88 -7.07
C THR A 130 -6.26 -10.86 -5.56
N ILE A 131 -6.15 -9.66 -4.97
CA ILE A 131 -6.05 -9.45 -3.52
C ILE A 131 -7.42 -9.13 -2.92
N HIS A 132 -8.18 -8.29 -3.62
CA HIS A 132 -9.54 -7.92 -3.23
C HIS A 132 -10.48 -8.08 -4.43
N LYS A 133 -11.68 -8.59 -4.19
CA LYS A 133 -12.73 -8.72 -5.20
C LYS A 133 -14.11 -8.42 -4.60
N GLY A 134 -14.73 -7.37 -5.11
CA GLY A 134 -16.13 -7.03 -4.94
C GLY A 134 -16.81 -6.86 -6.29
N THR A 135 -18.03 -6.34 -6.25
CA THR A 135 -18.88 -6.12 -7.43
C THR A 135 -18.97 -4.63 -7.74
N TYR A 136 -18.91 -4.28 -9.02
CA TYR A 136 -19.09 -2.92 -9.50
C TYR A 136 -20.37 -2.28 -8.93
N ALA A 137 -20.28 -1.04 -8.47
CA ALA A 137 -21.34 -0.28 -7.80
C ALA A 137 -21.91 -0.86 -6.49
N GLN A 138 -21.48 -2.04 -6.04
CA GLN A 138 -22.07 -2.76 -4.91
C GLN A 138 -21.05 -3.04 -3.79
N GLY A 139 -19.78 -3.23 -4.13
CA GLY A 139 -18.73 -3.62 -3.19
C GLY A 139 -18.72 -5.13 -2.86
N PRO A 140 -18.12 -5.55 -1.73
CA PRO A 140 -17.46 -4.69 -0.74
C PRO A 140 -16.32 -3.90 -1.37
N TYR A 141 -16.12 -2.67 -0.91
CA TYR A 141 -15.00 -1.83 -1.33
C TYR A 141 -13.79 -2.11 -0.44
N ALA A 142 -12.59 -2.07 -1.02
CA ALA A 142 -11.35 -2.35 -0.33
C ALA A 142 -11.04 -1.29 0.74
N SER A 143 -10.37 -1.70 1.81
CA SER A 143 -9.74 -0.80 2.77
C SER A 143 -8.54 -0.09 2.13
N SER A 144 -8.24 1.15 2.55
CA SER A 144 -7.04 1.86 2.07
C SER A 144 -5.76 1.11 2.42
N SER A 145 -5.74 0.41 3.57
CA SER A 145 -4.64 -0.41 4.04
C SER A 145 -4.35 -1.65 3.17
N GLU A 146 -5.29 -2.04 2.31
CA GLU A 146 -5.08 -3.16 1.38
C GLU A 146 -4.38 -2.72 0.09
N ILE A 147 -4.30 -1.41 -0.19
CA ILE A 147 -3.80 -0.88 -1.45
C ILE A 147 -2.31 -0.56 -1.34
N GLU A 148 -1.53 -1.09 -2.27
CA GLU A 148 -0.08 -0.90 -2.35
C GLU A 148 0.35 -0.34 -3.70
N ALA A 149 1.49 0.37 -3.71
CA ALA A 149 2.11 0.87 -4.94
C ALA A 149 2.30 -0.26 -5.96
N GLY A 150 1.90 0.00 -7.21
CA GLY A 150 1.92 -0.97 -8.31
C GLY A 150 0.64 -1.80 -8.43
N ASP A 151 -0.32 -1.68 -7.51
CA ASP A 151 -1.61 -2.35 -7.66
C ASP A 151 -2.39 -1.80 -8.86
N TRP A 152 -2.93 -2.72 -9.65
CA TRP A 152 -3.97 -2.43 -10.63
C TRP A 152 -5.31 -2.42 -9.92
N LEU A 153 -5.93 -1.25 -9.87
CA LEU A 153 -7.21 -1.03 -9.25
C LEU A 153 -8.35 -0.99 -10.26
N TYR A 154 -9.50 -1.52 -9.88
CA TYR A 154 -10.78 -1.12 -10.44
C TYR A 154 -11.59 -0.35 -9.41
N TYR A 155 -12.13 0.80 -9.82
CA TYR A 155 -12.84 1.71 -8.93
C TYR A 155 -13.92 2.51 -9.67
N ILE A 156 -14.83 3.10 -8.90
CA ILE A 156 -15.84 4.03 -9.41
C ILE A 156 -15.20 5.40 -9.58
N ASN A 157 -15.22 5.93 -10.80
CA ASN A 157 -14.66 7.25 -11.09
C ASN A 157 -15.66 8.37 -10.78
N HIS A 158 -15.58 8.91 -9.56
CA HIS A 158 -16.43 10.02 -9.12
C HIS A 158 -16.22 11.32 -9.88
N GLY A 159 -15.04 11.51 -10.48
CA GLY A 159 -14.76 12.65 -11.37
C GLY A 159 -15.34 12.49 -12.78
N TYR A 160 -15.97 11.35 -13.10
CA TYR A 160 -16.48 11.05 -14.43
C TYR A 160 -17.76 10.20 -14.36
N ASN A 161 -18.87 10.83 -13.95
CA ASN A 161 -20.22 10.25 -13.92
C ASN A 161 -20.37 8.93 -13.14
N GLY A 162 -19.43 8.60 -12.24
CA GLY A 162 -19.49 7.37 -11.46
C GLY A 162 -19.36 6.09 -12.30
N VAL A 163 -18.66 6.14 -13.43
CA VAL A 163 -18.45 4.96 -14.27
C VAL A 163 -17.27 4.11 -13.77
N GLU A 164 -17.25 2.85 -14.20
CA GLU A 164 -16.11 1.95 -14.01
C GLU A 164 -14.84 2.56 -14.61
N HIS A 165 -13.74 2.49 -13.86
CA HIS A 165 -12.43 2.82 -14.34
C HIS A 165 -11.37 1.92 -13.73
N SER A 166 -10.27 1.73 -14.48
CA SER A 166 -9.09 1.06 -13.95
C SER A 166 -7.84 1.93 -14.03
N GLY A 167 -6.98 1.80 -13.04
CA GLY A 167 -5.77 2.61 -12.93
C GLY A 167 -4.67 1.90 -12.15
N LEU A 168 -3.44 2.35 -12.33
CA LEU A 168 -2.30 1.89 -11.54
C LEU A 168 -2.13 2.80 -10.33
N PHE A 169 -2.16 2.24 -9.13
CA PHE A 169 -1.90 2.96 -7.91
C PHE A 169 -0.41 3.28 -7.77
N VAL A 170 -0.11 4.57 -7.56
CA VAL A 170 1.27 5.03 -7.32
C VAL A 170 1.49 5.28 -5.84
N GLY A 171 0.57 6.00 -5.19
CA GLY A 171 0.67 6.31 -3.78
C GLY A 171 -0.45 7.25 -3.31
N TRP A 172 -0.67 7.30 -2.00
CA TRP A 172 -1.60 8.23 -1.38
C TRP A 172 -1.06 9.66 -1.42
N VAL A 173 -1.91 10.59 -1.84
CA VAL A 173 -1.70 12.03 -1.64
C VAL A 173 -2.29 12.43 -0.29
N ASP A 174 -3.49 11.93 0.01
CA ASP A 174 -4.12 11.96 1.33
C ASP A 174 -4.93 10.68 1.52
N GLU A 175 -4.41 9.75 2.33
CA GLU A 175 -5.05 8.46 2.58
C GLU A 175 -6.38 8.62 3.35
N ARG A 176 -6.48 9.60 4.26
CA ARG A 176 -7.70 9.81 5.06
C ARG A 176 -8.85 10.30 4.19
N ALA A 177 -8.53 11.16 3.23
CA ALA A 177 -9.47 11.61 2.19
C ALA A 177 -9.62 10.61 1.03
N LYS A 178 -8.89 9.48 1.06
CA LYS A 178 -8.82 8.48 -0.01
C LYS A 178 -8.43 9.07 -1.37
N GLN A 179 -7.57 10.08 -1.35
CA GLN A 179 -7.03 10.72 -2.54
C GLN A 179 -5.66 10.14 -2.87
N ALA A 180 -5.53 9.57 -4.07
CA ALA A 180 -4.30 8.92 -4.51
C ALA A 180 -3.87 9.37 -5.89
N LEU A 181 -2.56 9.37 -6.11
CA LEU A 181 -1.99 9.49 -7.43
C LEU A 181 -2.19 8.17 -8.20
N ILE A 182 -2.92 8.25 -9.29
CA ILE A 182 -3.21 7.12 -10.17
C ILE A 182 -2.66 7.42 -11.57
N LEU A 183 -1.97 6.44 -12.17
CA LEU A 183 -1.82 6.42 -13.62
C LEU A 183 -3.15 5.99 -14.23
N SER A 184 -3.72 6.87 -15.04
CA SER A 184 -5.02 6.71 -15.66
C SER A 184 -4.91 6.86 -17.17
N TYR A 185 -5.51 5.93 -17.90
CA TYR A 185 -5.61 5.98 -19.35
C TYR A 185 -7.07 5.96 -19.76
N ALA A 186 -7.53 7.03 -20.40
CA ALA A 186 -8.89 7.08 -20.92
C ALA A 186 -9.03 6.24 -22.20
N GLY A 187 -8.01 6.25 -23.07
CA GLY A 187 -7.99 5.48 -24.30
C GLY A 187 -9.07 5.87 -25.31
N GLU A 188 -9.66 4.86 -25.94
CA GLU A 188 -10.65 4.96 -27.00
C GLU A 188 -10.12 5.73 -28.22
N ASN A 189 -10.81 6.78 -28.64
CA ASN A 189 -10.43 7.62 -29.78
C ASN A 189 -9.43 8.73 -29.40
N ARG A 190 -8.94 8.76 -28.15
CA ARG A 190 -7.99 9.78 -27.72
C ARG A 190 -6.60 9.48 -28.24
N ARG A 191 -5.90 10.54 -28.64
CA ARG A 191 -4.51 10.49 -29.13
C ARG A 191 -3.53 11.03 -28.09
N GLU A 192 -3.81 10.73 -26.83
CA GLU A 192 -3.04 11.21 -25.69
C GLU A 192 -2.50 10.02 -24.90
N PRO A 193 -1.27 10.10 -24.36
CA PRO A 193 -0.74 9.06 -23.48
C PRO A 193 -1.51 9.01 -22.16
N ALA A 194 -1.25 7.97 -21.37
CA ALA A 194 -1.73 7.91 -20.00
C ALA A 194 -1.21 9.10 -19.17
N ARG A 195 -1.96 9.45 -18.13
CA ARG A 195 -1.68 10.60 -17.27
C ARG A 195 -1.69 10.21 -15.80
N TYR A 196 -0.86 10.87 -15.01
CA TYR A 196 -0.88 10.78 -13.56
C TYR A 196 -1.73 11.92 -13.02
N ARG A 197 -2.82 11.58 -12.31
CA ARG A 197 -3.71 12.55 -11.67
C ARG A 197 -4.18 12.01 -10.33
N VAL A 198 -4.67 12.91 -9.48
CA VAL A 198 -5.28 12.55 -8.21
C VAL A 198 -6.70 12.06 -8.45
N TYR A 199 -7.03 10.91 -7.87
CA TYR A 199 -8.36 10.30 -7.92
C TYR A 199 -8.88 10.01 -6.50
N ASP A 200 -10.19 10.08 -6.35
CA ASP A 200 -10.92 9.56 -5.19
C ASP A 200 -11.05 8.03 -5.32
N LEU A 201 -10.48 7.30 -4.35
CA LEU A 201 -10.48 5.85 -4.26
C LEU A 201 -11.47 5.30 -3.22
N SER A 202 -12.52 6.06 -2.88
CA SER A 202 -13.54 5.64 -1.92
C SER A 202 -14.26 4.35 -2.29
N ASN A 203 -14.29 3.99 -3.57
CA ASN A 203 -15.03 2.84 -4.10
C ASN A 203 -14.16 1.95 -5.01
N VAL A 204 -12.99 1.56 -4.52
CA VAL A 204 -12.17 0.50 -5.13
C VAL A 204 -12.84 -0.85 -4.85
N TYR A 205 -13.24 -1.58 -5.89
CA TYR A 205 -13.90 -2.89 -5.75
C TYR A 205 -13.04 -4.04 -6.26
N GLN A 206 -11.88 -3.79 -6.86
CA GLN A 206 -10.94 -4.86 -7.18
C GLN A 206 -9.49 -4.39 -7.09
N ILE A 207 -8.64 -5.22 -6.49
CA ILE A 207 -7.19 -5.02 -6.40
C ILE A 207 -6.52 -6.22 -7.07
N MET A 208 -5.68 -5.94 -8.06
CA MET A 208 -4.79 -6.90 -8.68
C MET A 208 -3.34 -6.49 -8.43
N ARG A 209 -2.59 -7.33 -7.71
CA ARG A 209 -1.23 -7.03 -7.26
C ARG A 209 -0.18 -7.72 -8.11
N PRO A 210 0.87 -7.01 -8.57
CA PRO A 210 1.96 -7.63 -9.31
C PRO A 210 2.74 -8.65 -8.47
N SER A 211 3.13 -9.75 -9.10
CA SER A 211 3.94 -10.82 -8.49
C SER A 211 4.99 -11.35 -9.45
N VAL A 212 6.08 -11.90 -8.89
CA VAL A 212 7.10 -12.66 -9.63
C VAL A 212 6.72 -14.13 -9.75
#